data_AF-A0A936HZE0-F1
#
_entry.id   AF-A0A936HZE0-F1
#
_cell.length_a   1.000
_cell.length_b   1.000
_cell.length_c   1.000
_cell.angle_alpha   90.00
_cell.angle_beta   90.00
_cell.angle_gamma   90.00
#
_symmetry.space_group_name_H-M   'P 1'
#
loop_
_entity.id
_entity.type
_entity.pdbx_description
1 polymer ?
#
loop_
_entity_poly.entity_id
_entity_poly.type
_entity_poly.pdbx_seq_one_letter_code
_entity_poly.pdbx_strand_id
1 'polypeptide(L)'
;MARFRMTIGRKIGMGFGLFIFFAALVLLLTNRTLERSRRINDEINQVYSPSVDALVRLRNLIVNAHMLIKHWALVESRPDAREKTALIELTNQALPKLLDQIDTLSANWDKEEVALVNRVFGEMDGLFIIHENIKELLPNMESYSDPLIFLERNDLAEEGGPLDEQTDKVLGDLDVLLVMQESKRRQLSNGMIRSFDSLKFFVLYLGMGLIAVGLLVAFLIIRGIVGPVQRLRSVLLGLGRGVFPRARMKAGNDEIGEMTSALMGLVDGLRRTTDFSHAVAAGDFVTEYKPLSEEDVLGHALAQDAHRTG
;
A
#
# COMPACT_ATOMS: atom_id res chain seq x y z
N MET A 1 29.68 -25.53 26.75
CA MET A 1 28.91 -24.56 25.93
C MET A 1 29.89 -23.76 25.09
N ALA A 2 29.84 -23.88 23.76
CA ALA A 2 30.71 -23.11 22.88
C ALA A 2 30.42 -21.61 23.06
N ARG A 3 31.41 -20.82 23.52
CA ARG A 3 31.27 -19.37 23.64
C ARG A 3 31.12 -18.79 22.24
N PHE A 4 29.93 -18.29 21.93
CA PHE A 4 29.60 -17.74 20.61
C PHE A 4 30.52 -16.56 20.29
N ARG A 5 31.41 -16.71 19.32
CA ARG A 5 32.37 -15.67 18.93
C ARG A 5 31.73 -14.73 17.90
N MET A 6 31.63 -13.46 18.26
CA MET A 6 30.99 -12.43 17.42
C MET A 6 32.04 -11.79 16.51
N THR A 7 32.08 -12.26 15.26
CA THR A 7 33.03 -11.77 14.27
C THR A 7 32.66 -10.37 13.76
N ILE A 8 33.63 -9.59 13.27
CA ILE A 8 33.38 -8.27 12.63
C ILE A 8 32.32 -8.41 11.51
N GLY A 9 32.49 -9.41 10.64
CA GLY A 9 31.56 -9.66 9.53
C GLY A 9 30.14 -9.98 10.01
N ARG A 10 29.98 -10.74 11.10
CA ARG A 10 28.65 -11.02 11.68
C ARG A 10 28.01 -9.77 12.29
N LYS A 11 28.78 -8.92 12.98
CA LYS A 11 28.31 -7.65 13.54
C LYS A 11 27.76 -6.72 12.44
N ILE A 12 28.51 -6.58 11.35
CA ILE A 12 28.12 -5.74 10.21
C ILE A 12 26.95 -6.36 9.43
N GLY A 13 27.05 -7.67 9.12
CA GLY A 13 26.04 -8.40 8.36
C GLY A 13 24.67 -8.43 9.03
N MET A 14 24.60 -8.52 10.35
CA MET A 14 23.32 -8.42 11.07
C MET A 14 22.67 -7.04 10.95
N GLY A 15 23.47 -5.97 11.03
CA GLY A 15 22.96 -4.61 10.84
C GLY A 15 22.37 -4.42 9.45
N PHE A 16 23.14 -4.71 8.40
CA PHE A 16 22.65 -4.62 7.01
C PHE A 16 21.51 -5.58 6.72
N GLY A 17 21.57 -6.81 7.21
CA GLY A 17 20.50 -7.80 7.02
C GLY A 17 19.17 -7.34 7.62
N LEU A 18 19.21 -6.73 8.80
CA LEU A 18 18.02 -6.15 9.43
C LEU A 18 17.43 -5.01 8.61
N PHE A 19 18.27 -4.11 8.08
CA PHE A 19 17.83 -3.04 7.20
C PHE A 19 17.20 -3.55 5.91
N ILE A 20 17.84 -4.51 5.24
CA ILE A 20 17.34 -5.11 4.00
C ILE A 20 16.00 -5.81 4.26
N PHE A 21 15.89 -6.54 5.37
CA PHE A 21 14.65 -7.21 5.75
C PHE A 21 13.50 -6.22 5.93
N PHE A 22 13.71 -5.14 6.68
CA PHE A 22 12.68 -4.12 6.89
C PHE A 22 12.34 -3.35 5.61
N ALA A 23 13.33 -3.05 4.77
CA ALA A 23 13.09 -2.42 3.47
C ALA A 23 12.23 -3.31 2.56
N ALA A 24 12.53 -4.61 2.49
CA ALA A 24 11.73 -5.58 1.75
C ALA A 24 10.32 -5.71 2.31
N LEU A 25 10.17 -5.70 3.64
CA LEU A 25 8.87 -5.74 4.31
C LEU A 25 8.01 -4.51 3.97
N VAL A 26 8.58 -3.30 4.03
CA VAL A 26 7.90 -2.05 3.61
C VAL A 26 7.45 -2.14 2.16
N LEU A 27 8.36 -2.56 1.27
CA LEU A 27 8.07 -2.66 -0.16
C LEU A 27 6.90 -3.62 -0.43
N LEU A 28 6.93 -4.81 0.19
CA LEU A 28 5.89 -5.81 0.03
C LEU A 28 4.53 -5.34 0.53
N LEU A 29 4.49 -4.71 1.71
CA LEU A 29 3.23 -4.20 2.29
C LEU A 29 2.66 -3.03 1.49
N THR A 30 3.53 -2.12 1.05
CA THR A 30 3.17 -0.99 0.19
C THR A 30 2.59 -1.50 -1.12
N ASN A 31 3.27 -2.42 -1.79
CA ASN A 31 2.81 -2.95 -3.07
C ASN A 31 1.46 -3.68 -2.95
N ARG A 32 1.30 -4.55 -1.94
CA ARG A 32 0.03 -5.25 -1.70
C ARG A 32 -1.13 -4.29 -1.43
N THR A 33 -0.88 -3.23 -0.66
CA THR A 33 -1.92 -2.23 -0.34
C THR A 33 -2.30 -1.42 -1.57
N LEU A 34 -1.31 -1.00 -2.37
CA LEU A 34 -1.54 -0.28 -3.62
C LEU A 34 -2.31 -1.12 -4.64
N GLU A 35 -1.94 -2.38 -4.83
CA GLU A 35 -2.67 -3.28 -5.76
C GLU A 35 -4.10 -3.54 -5.31
N ARG A 36 -4.34 -3.68 -3.99
CA ARG A 36 -5.70 -3.81 -3.46
C ARG A 36 -6.50 -2.53 -3.69
N SER A 37 -5.91 -1.36 -3.44
CA SER A 37 -6.57 -0.08 -3.66
C SER A 37 -6.88 0.17 -5.14
N ARG A 38 -5.97 -0.16 -6.06
CA ARG A 38 -6.24 -0.04 -7.51
C ARG A 38 -7.45 -0.87 -7.91
N ARG A 39 -7.52 -2.14 -7.49
CA ARG A 39 -8.68 -3.00 -7.75
C ARG A 39 -10.00 -2.43 -7.22
N ILE A 40 -10.01 -1.93 -5.98
CA ILE A 40 -11.20 -1.29 -5.40
C ILE A 40 -11.59 -0.03 -6.20
N ASN A 41 -10.61 0.78 -6.58
CA ASN A 41 -10.84 1.99 -7.36
C ASN A 41 -11.37 1.67 -8.77
N ASP A 42 -10.89 0.59 -9.39
CA ASP A 42 -11.39 0.11 -10.67
C ASP A 42 -12.85 -0.36 -10.53
N GLU A 43 -13.18 -1.11 -9.48
CA GLU A 43 -14.55 -1.54 -9.19
C GLU A 43 -15.50 -0.35 -8.99
N ILE A 44 -15.07 0.68 -8.25
CA ILE A 44 -15.85 1.92 -8.07
C ILE A 44 -16.06 2.63 -9.40
N ASN A 45 -15.02 2.80 -10.22
CA ASN A 45 -15.10 3.64 -11.42
C ASN A 45 -15.68 2.93 -12.64
N GLN A 46 -15.59 1.60 -12.71
CA GLN A 46 -16.08 0.80 -13.84
C GLN A 46 -17.43 0.16 -13.57
N VAL A 47 -17.79 -0.09 -12.30
CA VAL A 47 -19.06 -0.76 -11.94
C VAL A 47 -19.98 0.20 -11.19
N TYR A 48 -19.66 0.57 -9.95
CA TYR A 48 -20.64 1.23 -9.07
C TYR A 48 -20.93 2.68 -9.45
N SER A 49 -19.93 3.47 -9.85
CA SER A 49 -20.15 4.88 -10.21
C SER A 49 -21.00 5.03 -11.48
N PRO A 50 -20.73 4.29 -12.58
CA PRO A 50 -21.63 4.28 -13.73
C PRO A 50 -23.01 3.71 -13.41
N SER A 51 -23.10 2.72 -12.52
CA SER A 51 -24.38 2.14 -12.10
C SER A 51 -25.26 3.14 -11.38
N VAL A 52 -24.69 3.88 -10.41
CA VAL A 52 -25.43 4.95 -9.71
C VAL A 52 -25.89 6.03 -10.69
N ASP A 53 -25.02 6.48 -11.61
CA ASP A 53 -25.38 7.49 -12.61
C ASP A 53 -26.51 7.00 -13.54
N ALA A 54 -26.43 5.74 -14.01
CA ALA A 54 -27.45 5.15 -14.87
C ALA A 54 -28.80 5.00 -14.15
N LEU A 55 -28.81 4.56 -12.88
CA LEU A 55 -30.03 4.44 -12.08
C LEU A 55 -30.66 5.80 -11.75
N VAL A 56 -29.85 6.83 -11.46
CA VAL A 56 -30.35 8.21 -11.30
C VAL A 56 -30.99 8.71 -12.59
N ARG A 57 -30.37 8.46 -13.74
CA ARG A 57 -30.97 8.80 -15.04
C ARG A 57 -32.27 8.05 -15.27
N LEU A 58 -32.32 6.76 -14.96
CA LEU A 58 -33.52 5.95 -15.13
C LEU A 58 -34.66 6.50 -14.29
N ARG A 59 -34.39 6.81 -13.02
CA ARG A 59 -35.35 7.43 -12.10
C ARG A 59 -35.91 8.73 -12.69
N ASN A 60 -35.04 9.60 -13.20
CA ASN A 60 -35.46 10.86 -13.81
C ASN A 60 -36.29 10.63 -15.09
N LEU A 61 -35.93 9.62 -15.92
CA LEU A 61 -36.72 9.27 -17.10
C LEU A 61 -38.10 8.74 -16.74
N ILE A 62 -38.22 7.91 -15.70
CA ILE A 62 -39.52 7.38 -15.23
C ILE A 62 -40.40 8.52 -14.70
N VAL A 63 -39.85 9.41 -13.88
CA VAL A 63 -40.59 10.60 -13.39
C VAL A 63 -41.04 11.48 -14.56
N ASN A 64 -40.17 11.72 -15.55
CA ASN A 64 -40.52 12.51 -16.72
C ASN A 64 -41.59 11.81 -17.57
N ALA A 65 -41.46 10.51 -17.80
CA ALA A 65 -42.42 9.73 -18.56
C ALA A 65 -43.80 9.76 -17.88
N HIS A 66 -43.83 9.61 -16.55
CA HIS A 66 -45.04 9.72 -15.74
C HIS A 66 -45.72 11.09 -15.91
N MET A 67 -44.96 12.19 -15.77
CA MET A 67 -45.50 13.54 -15.97
C MET A 67 -46.08 13.74 -17.37
N LEU A 68 -45.38 13.25 -18.40
CA LEU A 68 -45.79 13.41 -19.80
C LEU A 68 -47.02 12.56 -20.15
N ILE A 69 -47.10 11.31 -19.66
CA ILE A 69 -48.26 10.46 -19.92
C ILE A 69 -49.49 10.94 -19.14
N LYS A 70 -49.31 11.46 -17.91
CA LYS A 70 -50.40 12.07 -17.14
C LYS A 70 -50.92 13.33 -17.82
N HIS A 71 -50.03 14.15 -18.38
CA HIS A 71 -50.43 15.27 -19.23
C HIS A 71 -51.17 14.80 -20.50
N TRP A 72 -50.72 13.72 -21.15
CA TRP A 72 -51.43 13.15 -22.31
C TRP A 72 -52.84 12.69 -21.92
N ALA A 73 -53.00 12.02 -20.78
CA ALA A 73 -54.28 11.51 -20.30
C ALA A 73 -55.26 12.62 -19.92
N LEU A 74 -54.80 13.64 -19.19
CA LEU A 74 -55.68 14.61 -18.53
C LEU A 74 -55.86 15.92 -19.32
N VAL A 75 -54.94 16.25 -20.24
CA VAL A 75 -54.96 17.52 -20.98
C VAL A 75 -55.14 17.27 -22.48
N GLU A 76 -56.25 17.79 -23.01
CA GLU A 76 -56.52 17.75 -24.45
C GLU A 76 -55.43 18.47 -25.23
N SER A 77 -54.84 17.74 -26.18
CA SER A 77 -53.71 18.24 -26.96
C SER A 77 -53.63 17.55 -28.32
N ARG A 78 -53.09 18.28 -29.30
CA ARG A 78 -52.93 17.80 -30.68
C ARG A 78 -52.00 16.58 -30.72
N PRO A 79 -52.13 15.69 -31.72
CA PRO A 79 -51.23 14.53 -31.87
C PRO A 79 -49.74 14.92 -31.97
N ASP A 80 -49.44 16.07 -32.57
CA ASP A 80 -48.11 16.64 -32.75
C ASP A 80 -47.66 17.54 -31.59
N ALA A 81 -48.36 17.51 -30.46
CA ALA A 81 -47.98 18.26 -29.28
C ALA A 81 -46.58 17.86 -28.79
N ARG A 82 -45.86 18.85 -28.24
CA ARG A 82 -44.46 18.69 -27.83
C ARG A 82 -44.32 17.61 -26.76
N GLU A 83 -45.26 17.53 -25.82
CA GLU A 83 -45.27 16.59 -24.70
C GLU A 83 -45.45 15.15 -25.20
N LYS A 84 -46.36 14.94 -26.15
CA LYS A 84 -46.60 13.63 -26.78
C LYS A 84 -45.37 13.16 -27.54
N THR A 85 -44.79 14.05 -28.34
CA THR A 85 -43.57 13.77 -29.11
C THR A 85 -42.38 13.47 -28.19
N ALA A 86 -42.22 14.23 -27.09
CA ALA A 86 -41.17 14.02 -26.11
C ALA A 86 -41.31 12.67 -25.38
N LEU A 87 -42.54 12.25 -25.05
CA LEU A 87 -42.77 10.94 -24.43
C LEU A 87 -42.41 9.80 -25.38
N ILE A 88 -42.78 9.92 -26.66
CA ILE A 88 -42.44 8.93 -27.68
C ILE A 88 -40.92 8.85 -27.87
N GLU A 89 -40.24 9.98 -27.97
CA GLU A 89 -38.76 10.02 -28.10
C GLU A 89 -38.07 9.42 -26.87
N LEU A 90 -38.54 9.77 -25.67
CA LEU A 90 -38.03 9.24 -24.41
C LEU A 90 -38.16 7.70 -24.37
N THR A 91 -39.37 7.19 -24.67
CA THR A 91 -39.69 5.76 -24.57
C THR A 91 -39.01 4.93 -25.66
N ASN A 92 -38.92 5.46 -26.89
CA ASN A 92 -38.43 4.68 -28.04
C ASN A 92 -36.94 4.86 -28.32
N GLN A 93 -36.29 5.90 -27.78
CA GLN A 93 -34.88 6.18 -28.07
C GLN A 93 -34.01 6.22 -26.82
N ALA A 94 -34.37 7.04 -25.83
CA ALA A 94 -33.51 7.27 -24.66
C ALA A 94 -33.55 6.08 -23.69
N LEU A 95 -34.75 5.59 -23.38
CA LEU A 95 -34.96 4.52 -22.41
C LEU A 95 -34.29 3.20 -22.81
N PRO A 96 -34.44 2.67 -24.05
CA PRO A 96 -33.87 1.37 -24.40
C PRO A 96 -32.34 1.37 -24.33
N LYS A 97 -31.69 2.48 -24.71
CA LYS A 97 -30.24 2.64 -24.61
C LYS A 97 -29.77 2.62 -23.15
N LEU A 98 -30.53 3.24 -22.26
CA LEU A 98 -30.21 3.26 -20.84
C LEU A 98 -30.42 1.88 -20.19
N LEU A 99 -31.46 1.16 -20.58
CA LEU A 99 -31.72 -0.20 -20.10
C LEU A 99 -30.62 -1.17 -20.52
N ASP A 100 -30.16 -1.10 -21.78
CA ASP A 100 -29.02 -1.88 -22.28
C ASP A 100 -27.72 -1.58 -21.51
N GLN A 101 -27.49 -0.31 -21.19
CA GLN A 101 -26.36 0.10 -20.35
C GLN A 101 -26.47 -0.49 -18.93
N ILE A 102 -27.66 -0.44 -18.31
CA ILE A 102 -27.88 -1.00 -16.96
C ILE A 102 -27.72 -2.52 -16.99
N ASP A 103 -28.25 -3.21 -18.00
CA ASP A 103 -28.09 -4.65 -18.17
C ASP A 103 -26.61 -5.05 -18.25
N THR A 104 -25.84 -4.34 -19.09
CA THR A 104 -24.38 -4.53 -19.21
C THR A 104 -23.65 -4.32 -17.87
N LEU A 105 -24.02 -3.29 -17.12
CA LEU A 105 -23.43 -3.02 -15.80
C LEU A 105 -23.82 -4.09 -14.77
N SER A 106 -25.05 -4.59 -14.85
CA SER A 106 -25.61 -5.58 -13.91
C SER A 106 -24.89 -6.91 -13.93
N ALA A 107 -24.18 -7.25 -15.02
CA ALA A 107 -23.35 -8.44 -15.11
C ALA A 107 -22.27 -8.54 -14.02
N ASN A 108 -21.85 -7.39 -13.44
CA ASN A 108 -20.85 -7.32 -12.38
C ASN A 108 -21.45 -7.00 -10.99
N TRP A 109 -22.78 -7.01 -10.86
CA TRP A 109 -23.45 -6.74 -9.59
C TRP A 109 -23.62 -8.02 -8.75
N ASP A 110 -23.93 -7.85 -7.47
CA ASP A 110 -24.28 -8.97 -6.62
C ASP A 110 -25.65 -9.54 -6.99
N LYS A 111 -25.87 -10.81 -6.64
CA LYS A 111 -27.12 -11.53 -6.96
C LYS A 111 -28.37 -10.83 -6.46
N GLU A 112 -28.30 -10.18 -5.30
CA GLU A 112 -29.43 -9.43 -4.71
C GLU A 112 -29.74 -8.17 -5.53
N GLU A 113 -28.70 -7.45 -5.99
CA GLU A 113 -28.83 -6.26 -6.83
C GLU A 113 -29.40 -6.63 -8.22
N VAL A 114 -28.93 -7.75 -8.79
CA VAL A 114 -29.46 -8.30 -10.06
C VAL A 114 -30.92 -8.73 -9.93
N ALA A 115 -31.29 -9.37 -8.81
CA ALA A 115 -32.68 -9.75 -8.58
C ALA A 115 -33.61 -8.53 -8.48
N LEU A 116 -33.14 -7.45 -7.85
CA LEU A 116 -33.91 -6.22 -7.70
C LEU A 116 -34.05 -5.47 -9.03
N VAL A 117 -32.99 -5.36 -9.84
CA VAL A 117 -33.10 -4.68 -11.14
C VAL A 117 -33.99 -5.44 -12.12
N ASN A 118 -33.95 -6.76 -12.12
CA ASN A 118 -34.86 -7.59 -12.93
C ASN A 118 -36.32 -7.40 -12.51
N ARG A 119 -36.57 -7.20 -11.21
CA ARG A 119 -37.91 -6.88 -10.72
C ARG A 119 -38.34 -5.49 -11.20
N VAL A 120 -37.47 -4.48 -11.07
CA VAL A 120 -37.73 -3.12 -11.57
C VAL A 120 -38.06 -3.17 -13.07
N PHE A 121 -37.33 -3.94 -13.87
CA PHE A 121 -37.62 -4.11 -15.29
C PHE A 121 -38.99 -4.75 -15.54
N GLY A 122 -39.35 -5.80 -14.80
CA GLY A 122 -40.69 -6.40 -14.91
C GLY A 122 -41.82 -5.46 -14.46
N GLU A 123 -41.58 -4.60 -13.47
CA GLU A 123 -42.53 -3.58 -13.05
C GLU A 123 -42.66 -2.45 -14.07
N MET A 124 -41.55 -2.09 -14.73
CA MET A 124 -41.56 -1.14 -15.84
C MET A 124 -42.38 -1.66 -17.02
N ASP A 125 -42.30 -2.95 -17.36
CA ASP A 125 -43.14 -3.55 -18.41
C ASP A 125 -44.63 -3.32 -18.12
N GLY A 126 -45.05 -3.55 -16.86
CA GLY A 126 -46.41 -3.27 -16.41
C GLY A 126 -46.80 -1.78 -16.52
N LEU A 127 -45.87 -0.88 -16.18
CA LEU A 127 -46.07 0.57 -16.31
C LEU A 127 -46.26 0.99 -17.78
N PHE A 128 -45.42 0.48 -18.68
CA PHE A 128 -45.50 0.84 -20.09
C PHE A 128 -46.71 0.25 -20.81
N ILE A 129 -47.26 -0.87 -20.34
CA ILE A 129 -48.56 -1.37 -20.82
C ILE A 129 -49.66 -0.33 -20.54
N ILE A 130 -49.68 0.29 -19.35
CA ILE A 130 -50.64 1.36 -19.03
C ILE A 130 -50.39 2.57 -19.94
N HIS A 131 -49.14 2.92 -20.19
CA HIS A 131 -48.79 4.02 -21.10
C HIS A 131 -49.30 3.76 -22.52
N GLU A 132 -49.13 2.54 -23.06
CA GLU A 132 -49.64 2.19 -24.38
C GLU A 132 -51.17 2.22 -24.42
N ASN A 133 -51.86 1.72 -23.39
CA ASN A 133 -53.31 1.80 -23.30
C ASN A 133 -53.79 3.27 -23.38
N ILE A 134 -53.18 4.17 -22.60
CA ILE A 134 -53.52 5.61 -22.65
C ILE A 134 -53.28 6.21 -24.06
N LYS A 135 -52.20 5.82 -24.74
CA LYS A 135 -51.90 6.29 -26.11
C LYS A 135 -52.92 5.77 -27.13
N GLU A 136 -53.34 4.51 -27.00
CA GLU A 136 -54.34 3.86 -27.86
C GLU A 136 -55.75 4.44 -27.65
N LEU A 137 -56.09 4.79 -26.41
CA LEU A 137 -57.34 5.46 -26.06
C LEU A 137 -57.40 6.90 -26.59
N LEU A 138 -56.25 7.59 -26.68
CA LEU A 138 -56.17 9.03 -27.01
C LEU A 138 -55.30 9.32 -28.25
N PRO A 139 -55.61 8.76 -29.42
CA PRO A 139 -54.82 8.95 -30.65
C PRO A 139 -55.00 10.35 -31.24
N ASN A 140 -56.14 11.01 -31.01
CA ASN A 140 -56.47 12.33 -31.54
C ASN A 140 -57.35 13.13 -30.56
N MET A 141 -57.69 14.37 -30.93
CA MET A 141 -58.46 15.28 -30.08
C MET A 141 -59.93 14.85 -29.93
N GLU A 142 -60.53 14.21 -30.95
CA GLU A 142 -61.92 13.76 -30.88
C GLU A 142 -62.11 12.71 -29.78
N SER A 143 -61.10 11.85 -29.56
CA SER A 143 -61.07 10.87 -28.47
C SER A 143 -61.22 11.49 -27.08
N TYR A 144 -60.86 12.76 -26.88
CA TYR A 144 -61.00 13.44 -25.59
C TYR A 144 -62.45 13.84 -25.27
N SER A 145 -63.30 13.92 -26.30
CA SER A 145 -64.71 14.27 -26.17
C SER A 145 -65.62 13.06 -25.96
N ASP A 146 -65.12 11.85 -26.16
CA ASP A 146 -65.88 10.62 -25.96
C ASP A 146 -66.08 10.34 -24.45
N PRO A 147 -67.34 10.23 -23.96
CA PRO A 147 -67.62 10.03 -22.54
C PRO A 147 -67.06 8.73 -21.96
N LEU A 148 -66.99 7.66 -22.75
CA LEU A 148 -66.48 6.36 -22.29
C LEU A 148 -64.95 6.41 -22.16
N ILE A 149 -64.27 7.02 -23.15
CA ILE A 149 -62.81 7.24 -23.10
C ILE A 149 -62.44 8.17 -21.94
N PHE A 150 -63.26 9.19 -21.67
CA PHE A 150 -63.07 10.09 -20.53
C PHE A 150 -63.10 9.35 -19.19
N LEU A 151 -64.03 8.41 -19.01
CA LEU A 151 -64.10 7.60 -17.80
C LEU A 151 -62.87 6.68 -17.69
N GLU A 152 -62.57 5.92 -18.74
CA GLU A 152 -61.48 4.94 -18.74
C GLU A 152 -60.10 5.58 -18.53
N ARG A 153 -59.81 6.70 -19.19
CA ARG A 153 -58.53 7.40 -18.99
C ARG A 153 -58.41 7.98 -17.59
N ASN A 154 -59.52 8.44 -17.00
CA ASN A 154 -59.50 9.02 -15.65
C ASN A 154 -59.29 7.92 -14.62
N ASP A 155 -59.98 6.78 -14.74
CA ASP A 155 -59.77 5.63 -13.86
C ASP A 155 -58.30 5.17 -13.88
N LEU A 156 -57.60 5.30 -15.03
CA LEU A 156 -56.17 4.99 -15.14
C LEU A 156 -55.25 6.07 -14.57
N ALA A 157 -55.53 7.35 -14.82
CA ALA A 157 -54.60 8.48 -14.61
C ALA A 157 -55.01 9.44 -13.48
N GLU A 158 -56.09 9.14 -12.74
CA GLU A 158 -56.48 9.89 -11.55
C GLU A 158 -55.40 9.83 -10.46
N GLU A 159 -55.48 10.75 -9.51
CA GLU A 159 -54.53 10.81 -8.40
C GLU A 159 -54.66 9.56 -7.52
N GLY A 160 -53.55 8.81 -7.41
CA GLY A 160 -53.52 7.51 -6.75
C GLY A 160 -54.15 6.37 -7.56
N GLY A 161 -54.45 6.60 -8.84
CA GLY A 161 -54.92 5.54 -9.75
C GLY A 161 -53.82 4.55 -10.14
N PRO A 162 -54.13 3.56 -10.99
CA PRO A 162 -53.21 2.49 -11.40
C PRO A 162 -51.89 3.00 -12.00
N LEU A 163 -51.91 4.12 -12.74
CA LEU A 163 -50.70 4.75 -13.27
C LEU A 163 -49.77 5.23 -12.14
N ASP A 164 -50.33 5.93 -11.15
CA ASP A 164 -49.58 6.46 -10.00
C ASP A 164 -49.03 5.30 -9.15
N GLU A 165 -49.88 4.32 -8.81
CA GLU A 165 -49.49 3.14 -8.02
C GLU A 165 -48.35 2.35 -8.67
N GLN A 166 -48.44 2.08 -9.97
CA GLN A 166 -47.41 1.34 -10.70
C GLN A 166 -46.12 2.16 -10.85
N THR A 167 -46.23 3.47 -11.02
CA THR A 167 -45.06 4.37 -11.06
C THR A 167 -44.35 4.38 -9.70
N ASP A 168 -45.10 4.52 -8.61
CA ASP A 168 -44.56 4.54 -7.25
C ASP A 168 -43.88 3.24 -6.89
N LYS A 169 -44.43 2.11 -7.35
CA LYS A 169 -43.80 0.79 -7.18
C LYS A 169 -42.42 0.72 -7.87
N VAL A 170 -42.37 1.10 -9.15
CA VAL A 170 -41.10 1.15 -9.91
C VAL A 170 -40.09 2.08 -9.24
N LEU A 171 -40.51 3.29 -8.85
CA LEU A 171 -39.64 4.27 -8.22
C LEU A 171 -39.17 3.82 -6.83
N GLY A 172 -40.02 3.14 -6.06
CA GLY A 172 -39.68 2.60 -4.75
C GLY A 172 -38.58 1.54 -4.81
N ASP A 173 -38.73 0.53 -5.67
CA ASP A 173 -37.72 -0.52 -5.82
C ASP A 173 -36.43 0.01 -6.49
N LEU A 174 -36.55 0.98 -7.39
CA LEU A 174 -35.41 1.70 -7.97
C LEU A 174 -34.65 2.52 -6.91
N ASP A 175 -35.34 3.21 -6.01
CA ASP A 175 -34.72 3.98 -4.92
C ASP A 175 -34.00 3.04 -3.93
N VAL A 176 -34.57 1.87 -3.63
CA VAL A 176 -33.89 0.82 -2.84
C VAL A 176 -32.61 0.39 -3.53
N LEU A 177 -32.65 0.08 -4.83
CA LEU A 177 -31.47 -0.32 -5.60
C LEU A 177 -30.40 0.77 -5.64
N LEU A 178 -30.81 2.03 -5.82
CA LEU A 178 -29.92 3.20 -5.84
C LEU A 178 -29.21 3.36 -4.49
N VAL A 179 -29.94 3.20 -3.38
CA VAL A 179 -29.35 3.21 -2.03
C VAL A 179 -28.37 2.07 -1.83
N MET A 180 -28.69 0.86 -2.31
CA MET A 180 -27.77 -0.30 -2.24
C MET A 180 -26.45 0.01 -2.97
N GLN A 181 -26.54 0.44 -4.22
CA GLN A 181 -25.38 0.76 -5.07
C GLN A 181 -24.52 1.90 -4.48
N GLU A 182 -25.16 2.98 -4.00
CA GLU A 182 -24.47 4.10 -3.36
C GLU A 182 -23.82 3.69 -2.03
N SER A 183 -24.48 2.85 -1.24
CA SER A 183 -23.92 2.33 0.01
C SER A 183 -22.67 1.49 -0.24
N LYS A 184 -22.70 0.63 -1.26
CA LYS A 184 -21.58 -0.25 -1.63
C LYS A 184 -20.40 0.56 -2.16
N ARG A 185 -20.66 1.53 -3.04
CA ARG A 185 -19.68 2.52 -3.51
C ARG A 185 -18.99 3.24 -2.35
N ARG A 186 -19.77 3.70 -1.35
CA ARG A 186 -19.22 4.36 -0.15
C ARG A 186 -18.43 3.40 0.74
N GLN A 187 -18.91 2.18 0.95
CA GLN A 187 -18.20 1.18 1.75
C GLN A 187 -16.84 0.84 1.14
N LEU A 188 -16.78 0.64 -0.18
CA LEU A 188 -15.54 0.41 -0.92
C LEU A 188 -14.57 1.58 -0.78
N SER A 189 -15.05 2.81 -0.99
CA SER A 189 -14.25 4.04 -0.83
C SER A 189 -13.71 4.18 0.60
N ASN A 190 -14.55 4.01 1.61
CA ASN A 190 -14.15 4.09 3.02
C ASN A 190 -13.20 2.95 3.42
N GLY A 191 -13.36 1.75 2.86
CA GLY A 191 -12.45 0.63 3.04
C GLY A 191 -11.06 0.92 2.46
N MET A 192 -11.02 1.55 1.29
CA MET A 192 -9.77 2.00 0.64
C MET A 192 -9.07 3.08 1.46
N ILE A 193 -9.78 4.11 1.91
CA ILE A 193 -9.21 5.19 2.75
C ILE A 193 -8.61 4.62 4.04
N ARG A 194 -9.35 3.75 4.75
CA ARG A 194 -8.83 3.08 5.96
C ARG A 194 -7.58 2.24 5.69
N SER A 195 -7.51 1.58 4.54
CA SER A 195 -6.32 0.81 4.15
C SER A 195 -5.10 1.72 3.91
N PHE A 196 -5.31 2.88 3.30
CA PHE A 196 -4.26 3.89 3.12
C PHE A 196 -3.80 4.50 4.43
N ASP A 197 -4.72 4.83 5.33
CA ASP A 197 -4.36 5.36 6.66
C ASP A 197 -3.55 4.33 7.45
N SER A 198 -3.97 3.06 7.43
CA SER A 198 -3.21 1.97 8.06
C SER A 198 -1.81 1.83 7.46
N LEU A 199 -1.67 1.91 6.13
CA LEU A 199 -0.37 1.88 5.46
C LEU A 199 0.50 3.06 5.89
N LYS A 200 -0.06 4.28 5.91
CA LYS A 200 0.64 5.50 6.31
C LYS A 200 1.20 5.39 7.73
N PHE A 201 0.36 4.98 8.70
CA PHE A 201 0.82 4.77 10.07
C PHE A 201 1.91 3.70 10.13
N PHE A 202 1.71 2.56 9.46
CA PHE A 202 2.69 1.48 9.45
C PHE A 202 4.05 1.94 8.89
N VAL A 203 4.07 2.61 7.73
CA VAL A 203 5.30 3.13 7.12
C VAL A 203 5.98 4.16 8.01
N LEU A 204 5.22 5.06 8.66
CA LEU A 204 5.78 6.07 9.54
C LEU A 204 6.43 5.46 10.79
N TYR A 205 5.73 4.57 11.49
CA TYR A 205 6.28 3.92 12.69
C TYR A 205 7.46 2.99 12.35
N LEU A 206 7.38 2.27 11.23
CA LEU A 206 8.47 1.41 10.79
C LEU A 206 9.69 2.22 10.37
N GLY A 207 9.48 3.36 9.70
CA GLY A 207 10.54 4.31 9.35
C GLY A 207 11.23 4.89 10.58
N MET A 208 10.46 5.33 11.60
CA MET A 208 11.03 5.77 12.88
C MET A 208 11.80 4.65 13.58
N GLY A 209 11.26 3.43 13.58
CA GLY A 209 11.93 2.25 14.13
C GLY A 209 13.26 1.95 13.43
N LEU A 210 13.29 2.04 12.09
CA LEU A 210 14.51 1.87 11.30
C LEU A 210 15.60 2.90 11.64
N ILE A 211 15.21 4.17 11.85
CA ILE A 211 16.15 5.22 12.27
C ILE A 211 16.72 4.88 13.66
N ALA A 212 15.87 4.51 14.61
CA ALA A 212 16.30 4.15 15.96
C ALA A 212 17.24 2.94 15.96
N VAL A 213 16.90 1.89 15.21
CA VAL A 213 17.75 0.71 15.01
C VAL A 213 19.07 1.09 14.35
N GLY A 214 19.05 2.00 13.37
CA GLY A 214 20.25 2.50 12.71
C GLY A 214 21.20 3.21 13.67
N LEU A 215 20.68 4.09 14.52
CA LEU A 215 21.46 4.75 15.56
C LEU A 215 22.06 3.75 16.55
N LEU A 216 21.27 2.74 16.95
CA LEU A 216 21.74 1.67 17.83
C LEU A 216 22.87 0.85 17.20
N VAL A 217 22.70 0.40 15.95
CA VAL A 217 23.72 -0.35 15.21
C VAL A 217 24.98 0.49 15.02
N ALA A 218 24.83 1.76 14.64
CA ALA A 218 25.96 2.68 14.50
C ALA A 218 26.73 2.83 15.82
N PHE A 219 26.02 3.00 16.94
CA PHE A 219 26.63 3.07 18.27
C PHE A 219 27.40 1.78 18.63
N LEU A 220 26.82 0.61 18.35
CA LEU A 220 27.47 -0.68 18.59
C LEU A 220 28.72 -0.87 17.72
N ILE A 221 28.69 -0.46 16.45
CA ILE A 221 29.85 -0.51 15.54
C ILE A 221 30.94 0.45 16.00
N ILE A 222 30.59 1.68 16.37
CA ILE A 222 31.55 2.69 16.84
C ILE A 222 32.30 2.17 18.07
N ARG A 223 31.57 1.66 19.06
CA ARG A 223 32.14 1.18 20.32
C ARG A 223 32.87 -0.16 20.17
N GLY A 224 32.33 -1.07 19.34
CA GLY A 224 32.80 -2.44 19.22
C GLY A 224 33.85 -2.68 18.12
N ILE A 225 33.98 -1.78 17.14
CA ILE A 225 34.90 -1.93 16.01
C ILE A 225 35.73 -0.66 15.82
N VAL A 226 35.10 0.49 15.55
CA VAL A 226 35.81 1.71 15.14
C VAL A 226 36.81 2.17 16.19
N GLY A 227 36.38 2.28 17.46
CA GLY A 227 37.25 2.73 18.55
C GLY A 227 38.48 1.84 18.77
N PRO A 228 38.32 0.51 18.97
CA PRO A 228 39.44 -0.42 19.05
C PRO A 228 40.40 -0.38 17.85
N VAL A 229 39.87 -0.32 16.62
CA VAL A 229 40.68 -0.24 15.40
C VAL A 229 41.46 1.08 15.33
N GLN A 230 40.86 2.20 15.72
CA GLN A 230 41.55 3.49 15.80
C GLN A 230 42.70 3.47 16.81
N ARG A 231 42.53 2.79 17.95
CA ARG A 231 43.62 2.62 18.94
C ARG A 231 44.75 1.76 18.38
N LEU A 232 44.44 0.63 17.75
CA LEU A 232 45.45 -0.21 17.07
C LEU A 232 46.24 0.62 16.05
N ARG A 233 45.54 1.39 15.21
CA ARG A 233 46.15 2.30 14.24
C ARG A 233 47.09 3.31 14.90
N SER A 234 46.70 3.92 16.03
CA SER A 234 47.55 4.89 16.71
C SER A 234 48.83 4.28 17.29
N VAL A 235 48.76 3.06 17.84
CA VAL A 235 49.93 2.35 18.37
C VAL A 235 50.88 1.98 17.24
N LEU A 236 50.33 1.44 16.14
CA LEU A 236 51.11 1.10 14.95
C LEU A 236 51.86 2.32 14.37
N LEU A 237 51.17 3.46 14.21
CA LEU A 237 51.79 4.69 13.73
C LEU A 237 52.85 5.24 14.70
N GLY A 238 52.67 5.05 16.01
CA GLY A 238 53.66 5.41 17.02
C GLY A 238 54.93 4.56 16.92
N LEU A 239 54.76 3.23 16.82
CA LEU A 239 55.87 2.30 16.64
C LEU A 239 56.65 2.58 15.35
N GLY A 240 55.97 2.95 14.26
CA GLY A 240 56.61 3.37 13.02
C GLY A 240 57.50 4.62 13.16
N ARG A 241 57.37 5.37 14.26
CA ARG A 241 58.23 6.51 14.63
C ARG A 241 59.17 6.19 15.80
N GLY A 242 59.29 4.92 16.20
CA GLY A 242 60.09 4.49 17.35
C GLY A 242 59.46 4.83 18.71
N VAL A 243 58.19 5.21 18.77
CA VAL A 243 57.50 5.57 20.03
C VAL A 243 56.71 4.38 20.56
N PHE A 244 57.14 3.84 21.69
CA PHE A 244 56.44 2.74 22.37
C PHE A 244 55.17 3.22 23.11
N PRO A 245 54.07 2.45 23.09
CA PRO A 245 52.86 2.80 23.82
C PRO A 245 53.09 2.75 25.34
N ARG A 246 52.54 3.69 26.10
CA ARG A 246 52.72 3.76 27.57
C ARG A 246 51.93 2.68 28.32
N ALA A 247 50.80 2.23 27.79
CA ALA A 247 49.93 1.24 28.42
C ALA A 247 49.64 0.09 27.47
N ARG A 248 49.56 -1.14 28.03
CA ARG A 248 49.19 -2.34 27.28
C ARG A 248 47.70 -2.31 26.94
N MET A 249 47.36 -2.61 25.69
CA MET A 249 45.97 -2.74 25.29
C MET A 249 45.42 -4.10 25.69
N LYS A 250 44.18 -4.14 26.20
CA LYS A 250 43.50 -5.39 26.53
C LYS A 250 42.93 -6.01 25.26
N ALA A 251 43.25 -7.28 25.00
CA ALA A 251 42.69 -8.04 23.90
C ALA A 251 41.25 -8.48 24.21
N GLY A 252 40.34 -8.26 23.25
CA GLY A 252 39.00 -8.82 23.26
C GLY A 252 38.98 -10.29 22.84
N ASN A 253 37.79 -10.90 22.86
CA ASN A 253 37.57 -12.27 22.35
C ASN A 253 36.92 -12.24 20.95
N ASP A 254 37.51 -11.47 20.03
CA ASP A 254 37.10 -11.31 18.63
C ASP A 254 38.33 -11.07 17.72
N GLU A 255 38.13 -10.91 16.41
CA GLU A 255 39.26 -10.71 15.46
C GLU A 255 40.07 -9.45 15.78
N ILE A 256 39.44 -8.43 16.37
CA ILE A 256 40.14 -7.22 16.83
C ILE A 256 41.03 -7.55 18.03
N GLY A 257 40.55 -8.39 18.94
CA GLY A 257 41.33 -8.90 20.06
C GLY A 257 42.55 -9.73 19.63
N GLU A 258 42.41 -10.54 18.57
CA GLU A 258 43.53 -11.28 17.99
C GLU A 258 44.58 -10.33 17.41
N MET A 259 44.16 -9.34 16.62
CA MET A 259 45.07 -8.29 16.14
C MET A 259 45.71 -7.50 17.28
N THR A 260 44.97 -7.25 18.37
CA THR A 260 45.51 -6.59 19.56
C THR A 260 46.60 -7.43 20.22
N SER A 261 46.38 -8.73 20.34
CA SER A 261 47.35 -9.66 20.94
C SER A 261 48.62 -9.75 20.10
N ALA A 262 48.47 -9.87 18.77
CA ALA A 262 49.59 -9.88 17.84
C ALA A 262 50.40 -8.57 17.90
N LEU A 263 49.72 -7.41 17.89
CA LEU A 263 50.38 -6.11 18.00
C LEU A 263 51.11 -5.94 19.34
N MET A 264 50.52 -6.37 20.45
CA MET A 264 51.18 -6.30 21.75
C MET A 264 52.40 -7.24 21.81
N GLY A 265 52.33 -8.42 21.19
CA GLY A 265 53.48 -9.30 21.03
C GLY A 265 54.63 -8.65 20.26
N LEU A 266 54.33 -7.92 19.18
CA LEU A 266 55.31 -7.14 18.43
C LEU A 266 55.93 -6.00 19.26
N VAL A 267 55.11 -5.27 20.03
CA VAL A 267 55.58 -4.23 20.97
C VAL A 267 56.56 -4.82 21.98
N ASP A 268 56.20 -5.95 22.60
CA ASP A 268 57.02 -6.62 23.61
C ASP A 268 58.32 -7.17 22.99
N GLY A 269 58.28 -7.61 21.73
CA GLY A 269 59.47 -7.98 20.95
C GLY A 269 60.43 -6.82 20.73
N LEU A 270 59.93 -5.73 20.14
CA LEU A 270 60.74 -4.53 19.86
C LEU A 270 61.31 -3.88 21.13
N ARG A 271 60.58 -3.93 22.25
CA ARG A 271 61.10 -3.48 23.55
C ARG A 271 62.29 -4.33 23.99
N ARG A 272 62.16 -5.66 23.96
CA ARG A 272 63.28 -6.56 24.28
C ARG A 272 64.50 -6.32 23.39
N THR A 273 64.29 -6.08 22.10
CA THR A 273 65.37 -5.71 21.18
C THR A 273 66.07 -4.41 21.60
N THR A 274 65.27 -3.40 21.97
CA THR A 274 65.78 -2.10 22.43
C THR A 274 66.54 -2.22 23.74
N ASP A 275 65.99 -2.96 24.71
CA ASP A 275 66.60 -3.20 26.02
C ASP A 275 67.94 -3.97 25.87
N PHE A 276 67.97 -4.97 24.99
CA PHE A 276 69.19 -5.70 24.65
C PHE A 276 70.25 -4.79 23.99
N SER A 277 69.86 -3.95 23.02
CA SER A 277 70.77 -2.97 22.43
C SER A 277 71.33 -1.99 23.48
N HIS A 278 70.52 -1.58 24.46
CA HIS A 278 70.99 -0.75 25.58
C HIS A 278 71.97 -1.50 26.50
N ALA A 279 71.72 -2.77 26.82
CA ALA A 279 72.62 -3.60 27.62
C ALA A 279 73.99 -3.77 26.94
N VAL A 280 73.98 -4.12 25.65
CA VAL A 280 75.19 -4.24 24.83
C VAL A 280 75.93 -2.88 24.74
N ALA A 281 75.21 -1.78 24.54
CA ALA A 281 75.81 -0.42 24.53
C ALA A 281 76.40 -0.01 25.89
N ALA A 282 75.88 -0.55 26.99
CA ALA A 282 76.41 -0.35 28.34
C ALA A 282 77.60 -1.28 28.67
N GLY A 283 78.01 -2.14 27.73
CA GLY A 283 79.13 -3.08 27.89
C GLY A 283 78.75 -4.42 28.52
N ASP A 284 77.46 -4.72 28.67
CA ASP A 284 76.98 -6.01 29.16
C ASP A 284 76.70 -6.96 27.97
N PHE A 285 77.71 -7.73 27.59
CA PHE A 285 77.64 -8.72 26.52
C PHE A 285 77.19 -10.11 26.98
N VAL A 286 76.86 -10.28 28.26
CA VAL A 286 76.44 -11.57 28.84
C VAL A 286 74.91 -11.72 28.83
N THR A 287 74.17 -10.66 28.48
CA THR A 287 72.71 -10.68 28.40
C THR A 287 72.23 -11.59 27.27
N GLU A 288 71.51 -12.66 27.61
CA GLU A 288 70.95 -13.61 26.63
C GLU A 288 69.70 -13.04 25.93
N TYR A 289 69.74 -12.92 24.60
CA TYR A 289 68.57 -12.50 23.81
C TYR A 289 67.73 -13.71 23.38
N LYS A 290 66.45 -13.73 23.75
CA LYS A 290 65.51 -14.80 23.36
C LYS A 290 64.68 -14.40 22.12
N PRO A 291 64.81 -15.10 20.98
CA PRO A 291 64.01 -14.87 19.78
C PRO A 291 62.50 -15.01 20.04
N LEU A 292 61.69 -14.30 19.25
CA LEU A 292 60.21 -14.31 19.36
C LEU A 292 59.56 -15.59 18.82
N SER A 293 60.17 -16.20 17.81
CA SER A 293 59.76 -17.47 17.21
C SER A 293 60.98 -18.15 16.59
N GLU A 294 60.84 -19.43 16.19
CA GLU A 294 61.88 -20.14 15.42
C GLU A 294 62.24 -19.41 14.11
N GLU A 295 61.30 -18.65 13.55
CA GLU A 295 61.44 -17.89 12.31
C GLU A 295 61.88 -16.43 12.52
N ASP A 296 62.17 -16.01 13.76
CA ASP A 296 62.59 -14.64 14.07
C ASP A 296 64.05 -14.41 13.65
N VAL A 297 64.25 -14.15 12.35
CA VAL A 297 65.56 -13.93 11.73
C VAL A 297 66.36 -12.84 12.45
N LEU A 298 65.69 -11.73 12.82
CA LEU A 298 66.35 -10.63 13.51
C LEU A 298 66.76 -11.04 14.92
N GLY A 299 65.90 -11.74 15.65
CA GLY A 299 66.20 -12.20 17.00
C GLY A 299 67.36 -13.18 17.05
N HIS A 300 67.43 -14.12 16.10
CA HIS A 300 68.56 -15.05 15.98
C HIS A 300 69.87 -14.34 15.63
N ALA A 301 69.83 -13.34 14.74
CA ALA A 301 71.01 -12.55 14.41
C ALA A 301 71.55 -11.79 15.64
N LEU A 302 70.66 -11.16 16.41
CA LEU A 302 71.04 -10.43 17.62
C LEU A 302 71.61 -11.34 18.71
N ALA A 303 71.04 -12.53 18.90
CA ALA A 303 71.57 -13.53 19.83
C ALA A 303 72.97 -14.01 19.42
N GLN A 304 73.21 -14.21 18.12
CA GLN A 304 74.52 -14.60 17.60
C GLN A 304 75.57 -13.50 17.78
N ASP A 305 75.21 -12.23 17.57
CA ASP A 305 76.14 -11.11 17.71
C ASP A 305 76.57 -10.88 19.17
N ALA A 306 75.67 -11.09 20.13
CA ALA A 306 75.99 -11.08 21.58
C ALA A 306 77.10 -12.10 21.90
N HIS A 307 76.94 -13.33 21.40
CA HIS A 307 77.90 -14.42 21.61
C HIS A 307 79.26 -14.19 20.94
N ARG A 308 79.36 -13.30 19.96
CA ARG A 308 80.63 -12.98 19.28
C ARG A 308 81.38 -11.79 19.90
N THR A 309 80.71 -10.97 20.71
CA THR A 309 81.26 -9.73 21.28
C THR A 309 81.57 -9.78 22.78
N GLY A 310 81.11 -10.82 23.50
CA GLY A 310 81.55 -11.16 24.86
C GLY A 310 82.67 -12.17 24.89
#